data_AF-I1S638-F1
#
_entry.id   AF-I1S638-F1
#
_cell.length_a   1.000
_cell.length_b   1.000
_cell.length_c   1.000
_cell.angle_alpha   90.00
_cell.angle_beta   90.00
_cell.angle_gamma   90.00
#
_symmetry.space_group_name_H-M   'P 1'
#
loop_
_entity.id
_entity.type
_entity.pdbx_description
1 polymer ?
#
loop_
_entity_poly.entity_id
_entity_poly.type
_entity_poly.pdbx_seq_one_letter_code
_entity_poly.pdbx_strand_id
1 'polypeptide(L)'
;MDSGDGQRDSPLSITSNIAGILTFVVAIAAAFYARLTYLRNSDDEFFRVKTSLSWYKTESTWLADLVTAINAQHEGFHSHQPEYQMYSFVMDDLLNLEQRLLDIVAETEAKSSMSDDGESWTLMPRGWSGRTTVAMAWLRVRTKALELVRQREGLTARVQFMQMSMISSRLRDLESRTKWREMKMDESSRKLESLIENQRDRIHRLEDLVRRWTHRDHSSLSRAGTLTDPEVKGVEWAGSVDGDGSTAISESADAIPSRRSAKQ
;
A
#
# COMPACT_ATOMS: atom_id res chain seq x y z
N MET A 1 68.17 70.02 -44.47
CA MET A 1 68.11 69.13 -43.30
C MET A 1 66.72 68.54 -43.33
N ASP A 2 66.60 67.35 -43.89
CA ASP A 2 65.33 66.63 -43.96
C ASP A 2 65.58 65.14 -43.67
N SER A 3 64.52 64.53 -43.15
CA SER A 3 64.22 63.11 -43.04
C SER A 3 64.81 62.34 -41.85
N GLY A 4 63.89 61.92 -40.99
CA GLY A 4 64.10 60.99 -39.88
C GLY A 4 62.78 60.57 -39.23
N ASP A 5 61.81 60.14 -40.05
CA ASP A 5 60.65 59.36 -39.61
C ASP A 5 61.11 58.08 -38.89
N GLY A 6 60.34 57.65 -37.89
CA GLY A 6 60.61 56.37 -37.23
C GLY A 6 59.74 56.09 -36.01
N GLN A 7 58.45 55.87 -36.25
CA GLN A 7 57.65 54.88 -35.53
C GLN A 7 57.65 54.96 -33.99
N ARG A 8 56.91 55.92 -33.43
CA ARG A 8 56.39 55.75 -32.06
C ARG A 8 55.26 54.71 -32.12
N ASP A 9 55.61 53.44 -31.94
CA ASP A 9 54.64 52.37 -31.74
C ASP A 9 53.73 52.75 -30.56
N SER A 10 52.48 53.08 -30.89
CA SER A 10 51.56 53.69 -29.96
C SER A 10 51.19 52.70 -28.84
N PRO A 11 51.23 53.10 -27.55
CA PRO A 11 50.88 52.23 -26.42
C PRO A 11 49.43 51.71 -26.49
N LEU A 12 48.57 52.35 -27.28
CA LEU A 12 47.21 51.92 -27.60
C LEU A 12 47.15 50.66 -28.49
N SER A 13 48.16 50.45 -29.35
CA SER A 13 48.22 49.26 -30.23
C SER A 13 48.70 48.02 -29.45
N ILE A 14 49.66 48.21 -28.54
CA ILE A 14 50.13 47.15 -27.64
C ILE A 14 49.03 46.75 -26.65
N THR A 15 48.33 47.71 -26.04
CA THR A 15 47.21 47.40 -25.13
C THR A 15 46.00 46.81 -25.86
N SER A 16 45.71 47.24 -27.10
CA SER A 16 44.64 46.64 -27.91
C SER A 16 44.93 45.19 -28.32
N ASN A 17 46.16 44.87 -28.72
CA ASN A 17 46.54 43.50 -29.06
C ASN A 17 46.55 42.61 -27.81
N ILE A 18 47.04 43.10 -26.67
CA ILE A 18 46.99 42.38 -25.39
C ILE A 18 45.55 42.17 -24.93
N ALA A 19 44.68 43.17 -25.08
CA ALA A 19 43.25 43.03 -24.77
C ALA A 19 42.54 42.05 -25.72
N GLY A 20 42.90 42.03 -27.01
CA GLY A 20 42.40 41.06 -27.99
C GLY A 20 42.83 39.62 -27.66
N ILE A 21 44.10 39.43 -27.27
CA ILE A 21 44.61 38.13 -26.85
C ILE A 21 43.95 37.69 -25.53
N LEU A 22 43.81 38.58 -24.55
CA LEU A 22 43.12 38.27 -23.29
C LEU A 22 41.66 37.90 -23.49
N THR A 23 40.92 38.62 -24.34
CA THR A 23 39.52 38.30 -24.66
C THR A 23 39.42 36.97 -25.41
N PHE A 24 40.35 36.65 -26.29
CA PHE A 24 40.43 35.35 -26.95
C PHE A 24 40.73 34.20 -25.98
N VAL A 25 41.67 34.38 -25.05
CA VAL A 25 41.98 33.39 -24.00
C VAL A 25 40.79 33.20 -23.06
N VAL A 26 40.14 34.28 -22.64
CA VAL A 26 38.92 34.22 -21.82
C VAL A 26 37.79 33.54 -22.59
N ALA A 27 37.64 33.78 -23.89
CA ALA A 27 36.65 33.10 -24.72
C ALA A 27 36.93 31.59 -24.84
N ILE A 28 38.20 31.19 -25.02
CA ILE A 28 38.60 29.76 -25.03
C ILE A 28 38.35 29.12 -23.66
N ALA A 29 38.75 29.80 -22.58
CA ALA A 29 38.52 29.32 -21.22
C ALA A 29 37.03 29.20 -20.90
N ALA A 30 36.21 30.16 -21.33
CA ALA A 30 34.76 30.13 -21.19
C ALA A 30 34.13 29.01 -22.02
N ALA A 31 34.58 28.78 -23.26
CA ALA A 31 34.14 27.67 -24.09
C ALA A 31 34.49 26.31 -23.46
N PHE A 32 35.70 26.19 -22.91
CA PHE A 32 36.12 24.99 -22.19
C PHE A 32 35.32 24.80 -20.89
N TYR A 33 35.09 25.88 -20.13
CA TYR A 33 34.30 25.87 -18.91
C TYR A 33 32.83 25.49 -19.16
N ALA A 34 32.22 26.04 -20.21
CA ALA A 34 30.85 25.69 -20.60
C ALA A 34 30.76 24.22 -21.00
N ARG A 35 31.71 23.73 -21.82
CA ARG A 35 31.76 22.33 -22.22
C ARG A 35 31.98 21.39 -21.03
N LEU A 36 32.82 21.77 -20.08
CA LEU A 36 33.10 21.01 -18.87
C LEU A 36 31.88 20.97 -17.93
N THR A 37 31.18 22.09 -17.78
CA THR A 37 29.96 22.18 -16.96
C THR A 37 28.84 21.33 -17.56
N TYR A 38 28.71 21.33 -18.89
CA TYR A 38 27.75 20.49 -19.61
C TYR A 38 28.03 18.98 -19.47
N LEU A 39 29.30 18.56 -19.53
CA LEU A 39 29.73 17.19 -19.27
C LEU A 39 29.43 16.76 -17.83
N ARG A 40 29.74 17.61 -16.85
CA ARG A 40 29.45 17.35 -15.42
C ARG A 40 27.96 17.18 -15.14
N ASN A 41 27.12 18.07 -15.69
CA ASN A 41 25.68 17.93 -15.54
C ASN A 41 25.18 16.62 -16.16
N SER A 42 25.81 16.15 -17.25
CA SER A 42 25.47 14.87 -17.88
C SER A 42 25.88 13.66 -17.02
N ASP A 43 27.04 13.71 -16.36
CA ASP A 43 27.43 12.70 -15.37
C ASP A 43 26.44 12.65 -14.19
N ASP A 44 26.07 13.80 -13.64
CA ASP A 44 25.14 13.87 -12.51
C ASP A 44 23.78 13.27 -12.87
N GLU A 45 23.30 13.49 -14.10
CA GLU A 45 22.09 12.86 -14.60
C GLU A 45 22.21 11.35 -14.75
N PHE A 46 23.35 10.85 -15.24
CA PHE A 46 23.60 9.41 -15.32
C PHE A 46 23.58 8.77 -13.93
N PHE A 47 24.24 9.37 -12.94
CA PHE A 47 24.23 8.88 -11.57
C PHE A 47 22.84 8.96 -10.93
N ARG A 48 22.05 10.00 -11.25
CA ARG A 48 20.65 10.09 -10.84
C ARG A 48 19.82 8.96 -11.43
N VAL A 49 19.97 8.64 -12.72
CA VAL A 49 19.26 7.52 -13.35
C VAL A 49 19.68 6.18 -12.75
N LYS A 50 20.96 5.98 -12.43
CA LYS A 50 21.43 4.78 -11.73
C LYS A 50 20.83 4.66 -10.33
N THR A 51 20.75 5.76 -9.60
CA THR A 51 20.16 5.80 -8.25
C THR A 51 18.65 5.61 -8.31
N SER A 52 17.96 6.20 -9.29
CA SER A 52 16.54 5.94 -9.48
C SER A 52 16.31 4.50 -9.88
N LEU A 53 17.20 3.88 -10.67
CA LEU A 53 17.07 2.48 -11.08
C LEU A 53 17.16 1.49 -9.91
N SER A 54 18.01 1.74 -8.92
CA SER A 54 18.04 0.91 -7.71
C SER A 54 16.75 1.06 -6.90
N TRP A 55 16.23 2.29 -6.80
CA TRP A 55 14.92 2.54 -6.21
C TRP A 55 13.79 1.84 -6.98
N TYR A 56 13.86 1.87 -8.30
CA TYR A 56 12.87 1.26 -9.19
C TYR A 56 12.75 -0.24 -9.02
N LYS A 57 13.89 -0.90 -8.80
CA LYS A 57 13.97 -2.31 -8.49
C LYS A 57 13.35 -2.65 -7.13
N THR A 58 13.62 -1.83 -6.12
CA THR A 58 12.99 -2.03 -4.81
C THR A 58 11.48 -1.78 -4.86
N GLU A 59 11.04 -0.79 -5.62
CA GLU A 59 9.62 -0.49 -5.82
C GLU A 59 8.90 -1.63 -6.57
N SER A 60 9.49 -2.14 -7.65
CA SER A 60 8.89 -3.23 -8.43
C SER A 60 8.75 -4.51 -7.60
N THR A 61 9.75 -4.83 -6.76
CA THR A 61 9.63 -5.96 -5.81
C THR A 61 8.54 -5.76 -4.76
N TRP A 62 8.40 -4.55 -4.22
CA TRP A 62 7.35 -4.25 -3.25
C TRP A 62 5.96 -4.28 -3.89
N LEU A 63 5.80 -3.80 -5.12
CA LEU A 63 4.53 -3.88 -5.87
C LEU A 63 4.11 -5.33 -6.13
N ALA A 64 5.07 -6.20 -6.48
CA ALA A 64 4.82 -7.62 -6.68
C ALA A 64 4.42 -8.34 -5.37
N ASP A 65 5.08 -8.01 -4.26
CA ASP A 65 4.74 -8.56 -2.95
C ASP A 65 3.35 -8.11 -2.48
N LEU A 66 3.00 -6.84 -2.70
CA LEU A 66 1.68 -6.30 -2.35
C LEU A 66 0.55 -7.02 -3.09
N VAL A 67 0.77 -7.40 -4.35
CA VAL A 67 -0.19 -8.18 -5.15
C VAL A 67 -0.28 -9.61 -4.64
N THR A 68 0.86 -10.21 -4.33
CA THR A 68 0.92 -11.56 -3.76
C THR A 68 0.15 -11.61 -2.44
N ALA A 69 0.31 -10.61 -1.58
CA ALA A 69 -0.45 -10.47 -0.34
C ALA A 69 -1.96 -10.29 -0.58
N ILE A 70 -2.34 -9.44 -1.54
CA ILE A 70 -3.74 -9.23 -1.96
C ILE A 70 -4.36 -10.52 -2.52
N ASN A 71 -3.56 -11.38 -3.17
CA ASN A 71 -4.02 -12.63 -3.76
C ASN A 71 -4.07 -13.78 -2.74
N ALA A 72 -3.08 -13.87 -1.85
CA ALA A 72 -3.01 -14.85 -0.76
C ALA A 72 -4.17 -14.69 0.24
N GLN A 73 -4.70 -13.49 0.42
CA GLN A 73 -5.89 -13.26 1.24
C GLN A 73 -7.18 -13.84 0.63
N HIS A 74 -7.23 -14.19 -0.66
CA HIS A 74 -8.44 -14.66 -1.35
C HIS A 74 -8.09 -15.66 -2.47
N GLU A 75 -7.68 -16.88 -2.09
CA GLU A 75 -7.16 -17.94 -2.99
C GLU A 75 -8.12 -18.47 -4.08
N GLY A 76 -9.35 -17.97 -4.22
CA GLY A 76 -10.35 -18.60 -5.11
C GLY A 76 -10.96 -17.74 -6.21
N PHE A 77 -10.95 -16.41 -6.10
CA PHE A 77 -11.89 -15.56 -6.86
C PHE A 77 -11.23 -14.57 -7.85
N HIS A 78 -9.92 -14.35 -7.74
CA HIS A 78 -9.26 -13.23 -8.41
C HIS A 78 -8.48 -13.57 -9.69
N SER A 79 -8.24 -14.85 -9.98
CA SER A 79 -7.54 -15.25 -11.22
C SER A 79 -8.33 -14.91 -12.49
N HIS A 80 -9.64 -14.73 -12.38
CA HIS A 80 -10.55 -14.41 -13.49
C HIS A 80 -10.99 -12.93 -13.55
N GLN A 81 -10.53 -12.08 -12.63
CA GLN A 81 -10.94 -10.68 -12.67
C GLN A 81 -10.15 -9.91 -13.76
N PRO A 82 -10.84 -9.21 -14.67
CA PRO A 82 -10.19 -8.46 -15.76
C PRO A 82 -9.26 -7.37 -15.23
N GLU A 83 -9.54 -6.85 -14.03
CA GLU A 83 -8.70 -5.88 -13.33
C GLU A 83 -7.34 -6.48 -12.96
N TYR A 84 -7.29 -7.73 -12.51
CA TYR A 84 -6.03 -8.41 -12.20
C TYR A 84 -5.20 -8.68 -13.46
N GLN A 85 -5.86 -9.04 -14.56
CA GLN A 85 -5.20 -9.26 -15.84
C GLN A 85 -4.55 -7.97 -16.37
N MET A 86 -5.30 -6.87 -16.36
CA MET A 86 -4.76 -5.57 -16.77
C MET A 86 -3.65 -5.09 -15.81
N TYR A 87 -3.78 -5.36 -14.50
CA TYR A 87 -2.71 -5.10 -13.54
C TYR A 87 -1.43 -5.88 -13.86
N SER A 88 -1.55 -7.20 -14.08
CA SER A 88 -0.40 -8.06 -14.39
C SER A 88 0.33 -7.61 -15.65
N PHE A 89 -0.44 -7.21 -16.68
CA PHE A 89 0.10 -6.66 -17.91
C PHE A 89 0.90 -5.36 -17.68
N VAL A 90 0.35 -4.42 -16.91
CA VAL A 90 1.05 -3.16 -16.60
C VAL A 90 2.30 -3.41 -15.74
N MET A 91 2.25 -4.39 -14.86
CA MET A 91 3.39 -4.78 -14.05
C MET A 91 4.52 -5.39 -14.90
N ASP A 92 4.18 -6.24 -15.87
CA ASP A 92 5.13 -6.80 -16.83
C ASP A 92 5.76 -5.70 -17.70
N ASP A 93 4.96 -4.71 -18.14
CA ASP A 93 5.46 -3.54 -18.87
C ASP A 93 6.43 -2.70 -18.03
N LEU A 94 6.16 -2.54 -16.73
CA LEU A 94 7.04 -1.81 -15.80
C LEU A 94 8.39 -2.52 -15.66
N LEU A 95 8.38 -3.85 -15.52
CA LEU A 95 9.60 -4.67 -15.46
C LEU A 95 10.39 -4.64 -16.78
N ASN A 96 9.70 -4.67 -17.92
CA ASN A 96 10.34 -4.56 -19.23
C ASN A 96 11.05 -3.20 -19.41
N LEU A 97 10.44 -2.11 -18.96
CA LEU A 97 11.08 -0.79 -18.97
C LEU A 97 12.30 -0.72 -18.04
N GLU A 98 12.23 -1.33 -16.86
CA GLU A 98 13.37 -1.45 -15.95
C GLU A 98 14.53 -2.20 -16.63
N GLN A 99 14.23 -3.34 -17.27
CA GLN A 99 15.21 -4.12 -18.01
C GLN A 99 15.82 -3.32 -19.18
N ARG A 100 15.01 -2.54 -19.89
CA ARG A 100 15.48 -1.68 -20.99
C ARG A 100 16.34 -0.52 -20.51
N LEU A 101 16.03 0.05 -19.33
CA LEU A 101 16.86 1.06 -18.68
C LEU A 101 18.19 0.46 -18.21
N LEU A 102 18.17 -0.74 -17.63
CA LEU A 102 19.37 -1.49 -17.27
C LEU A 102 20.28 -1.75 -18.48
N ASP A 103 19.69 -2.18 -19.60
CA ASP A 103 20.42 -2.44 -20.84
C ASP A 103 21.10 -1.17 -21.38
N ILE A 104 20.39 -0.03 -21.39
CA ILE A 104 20.96 1.26 -21.78
C ILE A 104 22.11 1.68 -20.85
N VAL A 105 21.96 1.50 -19.53
CA VAL A 105 23.02 1.82 -18.57
C VAL A 105 24.23 0.92 -18.79
N ALA A 106 24.02 -0.39 -18.95
CA ALA A 106 25.08 -1.35 -19.23
C ALA A 106 25.79 -1.06 -20.57
N GLU A 107 25.04 -0.69 -21.61
CA GLU A 107 25.58 -0.28 -22.91
C GLU A 107 26.43 0.99 -22.79
N THR A 108 26.01 1.96 -21.97
CA THR A 108 26.79 3.18 -21.73
C THR A 108 28.08 2.93 -20.95
N GLU A 109 28.07 1.98 -20.00
CA GLU A 109 29.27 1.56 -19.26
C GLU A 109 30.23 0.73 -20.14
N ALA A 110 29.70 -0.13 -21.01
CA ALA A 110 30.51 -0.86 -21.98
C ALA A 110 31.12 0.08 -23.04
N LYS A 111 30.35 1.07 -23.51
CA LYS A 111 30.86 2.07 -24.46
C LYS A 111 31.89 3.01 -23.84
N SER A 112 31.76 3.35 -22.56
CA SER A 112 32.76 4.16 -21.87
C SER A 112 34.06 3.39 -21.60
N SER A 113 34.00 2.07 -21.40
CA SER A 113 35.20 1.23 -21.24
C SER A 113 35.92 0.95 -22.56
N MET A 114 35.21 0.83 -23.68
CA MET A 114 35.81 0.67 -25.02
C MET A 114 36.37 1.98 -25.60
N SER A 115 35.88 3.13 -25.17
CA SER A 115 36.31 4.44 -25.68
C SER A 115 37.69 4.88 -25.18
N ASP A 116 38.31 4.13 -24.25
CA ASP A 116 39.65 4.40 -23.71
C ASP A 116 40.79 4.02 -24.68
N ASP A 117 40.51 3.18 -25.69
CA ASP A 117 41.55 2.56 -26.54
C ASP A 117 41.93 3.33 -27.82
N GLY A 118 41.26 4.43 -28.20
CA GLY A 118 41.50 5.01 -29.54
C GLY A 118 41.24 6.50 -29.78
N GLU A 119 40.50 7.21 -28.93
CA GLU A 119 40.12 8.61 -29.21
C GLU A 119 40.29 9.50 -27.98
N SER A 120 41.51 9.56 -27.44
CA SER A 120 41.86 10.62 -26.49
C SER A 120 41.83 11.97 -27.22
N TRP A 121 40.76 12.74 -27.04
CA TRP A 121 40.76 14.15 -27.45
C TRP A 121 41.96 14.84 -26.78
N THR A 122 42.85 15.39 -27.61
CA THR A 122 44.25 15.72 -27.32
C THR A 122 44.50 16.83 -26.29
N LEU A 123 43.50 17.25 -25.53
CA LEU A 123 43.54 18.41 -24.64
C LEU A 123 42.75 18.24 -23.33
N MET A 124 42.40 17.02 -22.93
CA MET A 124 41.84 16.80 -21.58
C MET A 124 42.93 16.34 -20.62
N PRO A 125 43.09 17.00 -19.45
CA PRO A 125 44.00 16.54 -18.41
C PRO A 125 43.71 15.08 -18.03
N ARG A 126 44.77 14.26 -17.95
CA ARG A 126 44.73 12.80 -17.76
C ARG A 126 43.93 12.33 -16.54
N GLY A 127 43.75 13.19 -15.52
CA GLY A 127 42.94 12.88 -14.34
C GLY A 127 41.43 12.95 -14.55
N TRP A 128 40.96 13.48 -15.68
CA TRP A 128 39.52 13.71 -15.95
C TRP A 128 38.95 12.84 -17.07
N SER A 129 39.80 12.09 -17.78
CA SER A 129 39.42 11.22 -18.91
C SER A 129 38.34 10.20 -18.53
N GLY A 130 38.42 9.60 -17.34
CA GLY A 130 37.49 8.52 -16.95
C GLY A 130 36.06 8.94 -16.62
N ARG A 131 35.81 10.22 -16.29
CA ARG A 131 34.45 10.72 -16.00
C ARG A 131 33.78 11.27 -17.26
N THR A 132 34.55 11.97 -18.09
CA THR A 132 34.03 12.56 -19.33
C THR A 132 33.68 11.52 -20.39
N THR A 133 34.32 10.34 -20.41
CA THR A 133 33.99 9.26 -21.36
C THR A 133 32.58 8.68 -21.12
N VAL A 134 32.17 8.52 -19.85
CA VAL A 134 30.82 8.09 -19.48
C VAL A 134 29.79 9.15 -19.87
N ALA A 135 30.03 10.42 -19.52
CA ALA A 135 29.17 11.53 -19.94
C ALA A 135 28.99 11.57 -21.48
N MET A 136 30.05 11.32 -22.25
CA MET A 136 29.99 11.34 -23.71
C MET A 136 29.18 10.17 -24.29
N ALA A 137 29.33 8.97 -23.74
CA ALA A 137 28.51 7.81 -24.12
C ALA A 137 27.04 8.03 -23.71
N TRP A 138 26.80 8.62 -22.53
CA TRP A 138 25.49 8.96 -22.01
C TRP A 138 24.77 10.00 -22.86
N LEU A 139 25.46 11.06 -23.31
CA LEU A 139 24.87 12.16 -24.09
C LEU A 139 24.08 11.68 -25.32
N ARG A 140 24.50 10.58 -25.95
CA ARG A 140 23.82 10.02 -27.13
C ARG A 140 22.53 9.27 -26.79
N VAL A 141 22.45 8.68 -25.60
CA VAL A 141 21.31 7.83 -25.18
C VAL A 141 20.42 8.53 -24.14
N ARG A 142 20.87 9.66 -23.59
CA ARG A 142 20.23 10.45 -22.54
C ARG A 142 18.75 10.74 -22.79
N THR A 143 18.39 11.24 -23.97
CA THR A 143 16.99 11.62 -24.26
C THR A 143 16.06 10.40 -24.21
N LYS A 144 16.52 9.27 -24.77
CA LYS A 144 15.81 7.99 -24.71
C LYS A 144 15.71 7.47 -23.28
N ALA A 145 16.79 7.54 -22.51
CA ALA A 145 16.80 7.09 -21.12
C ALA A 145 15.86 7.94 -20.24
N LEU A 146 15.90 9.27 -20.37
CA LEU A 146 15.02 10.17 -19.62
C LEU A 146 13.55 10.00 -20.01
N GLU A 147 13.25 9.69 -21.27
CA GLU A 147 11.89 9.41 -21.70
C GLU A 147 11.40 8.07 -21.11
N LEU A 148 12.22 7.04 -21.08
CA LEU A 148 11.89 5.76 -20.44
C LEU A 148 11.67 5.94 -18.93
N VAL A 149 12.47 6.77 -18.27
CA VAL A 149 12.25 7.17 -16.87
C VAL A 149 10.88 7.84 -16.71
N ARG A 150 10.53 8.79 -17.58
CA ARG A 150 9.22 9.46 -17.53
C ARG A 150 8.05 8.54 -17.82
N GLN A 151 8.21 7.60 -18.76
CA GLN A 151 7.24 6.56 -19.03
C GLN A 151 7.03 5.66 -17.82
N ARG A 152 8.12 5.30 -17.13
CA ARG A 152 8.07 4.52 -15.90
C ARG A 152 7.30 5.24 -14.79
N GLU A 153 7.60 6.51 -14.52
CA GLU A 153 6.87 7.31 -13.52
C GLU A 153 5.35 7.36 -13.83
N GLY A 154 4.99 7.50 -15.12
CA GLY A 154 3.60 7.45 -15.56
C GLY A 154 2.94 6.08 -15.36
N LEU A 155 3.68 4.99 -15.56
CA LEU A 155 3.17 3.63 -15.32
C LEU A 155 3.05 3.33 -13.84
N THR A 156 4.01 3.71 -13.00
CA THR A 156 3.94 3.60 -11.54
C THR A 156 2.67 4.25 -11.01
N ALA A 157 2.34 5.47 -11.46
CA ALA A 157 1.11 6.15 -11.06
C ALA A 157 -0.15 5.36 -11.44
N ARG A 158 -0.17 4.75 -12.64
CA ARG A 158 -1.28 3.89 -13.08
C ARG A 158 -1.37 2.59 -12.26
N VAL A 159 -0.25 1.95 -11.95
CA VAL A 159 -0.19 0.75 -11.10
C VAL A 159 -0.78 1.05 -9.73
N GLN A 160 -0.37 2.16 -9.11
CA GLN A 160 -0.88 2.58 -7.81
C GLN A 160 -2.40 2.90 -7.87
N PHE A 161 -2.84 3.61 -8.90
CA PHE A 161 -4.26 3.86 -9.11
C PHE A 161 -5.04 2.55 -9.28
N MET A 162 -4.48 1.61 -10.03
CA MET A 162 -5.09 0.31 -10.27
C MET A 162 -5.17 -0.52 -8.99
N GLN A 163 -4.11 -0.56 -8.19
CA GLN A 163 -4.13 -1.18 -6.86
C GLN A 163 -5.20 -0.56 -5.96
N MET A 164 -5.29 0.77 -5.92
CA MET A 164 -6.32 1.47 -5.15
C MET A 164 -7.73 1.15 -5.65
N SER A 165 -7.93 1.05 -6.97
CA SER A 165 -9.20 0.66 -7.57
C SER A 165 -9.60 -0.78 -7.23
N MET A 166 -8.64 -1.72 -7.26
CA MET A 166 -8.87 -3.12 -6.87
C MET A 166 -9.22 -3.22 -5.38
N ILE A 167 -8.49 -2.51 -4.51
CA ILE A 167 -8.75 -2.49 -3.07
C ILE A 167 -10.11 -1.86 -2.77
N SER A 168 -10.45 -0.74 -3.41
CA SER A 168 -11.73 -0.06 -3.19
C SER A 168 -12.94 -0.86 -3.69
N SER A 169 -12.83 -1.53 -4.84
CA SER A 169 -13.89 -2.44 -5.31
C SER A 169 -14.16 -3.55 -4.31
N ARG A 170 -13.09 -4.13 -3.75
CA ARG A 170 -13.18 -5.18 -2.73
C ARG A 170 -13.73 -4.67 -1.40
N LEU A 171 -13.31 -3.47 -0.99
CA LEU A 171 -13.84 -2.81 0.20
C LEU A 171 -15.36 -2.61 0.07
N ARG A 172 -15.81 -2.17 -1.11
CA ARG A 172 -17.23 -2.00 -1.41
C ARG A 172 -18.01 -3.32 -1.39
N ASP A 173 -17.44 -4.40 -1.91
CA ASP A 173 -18.07 -5.73 -1.83
C ASP A 173 -18.17 -6.24 -0.39
N LEU A 174 -17.12 -6.07 0.41
CA LEU A 174 -17.13 -6.43 1.83
C LEU A 174 -18.10 -5.57 2.64
N GLU A 175 -18.19 -4.28 2.35
CA GLU A 175 -19.16 -3.36 2.93
C GLU A 175 -20.59 -3.84 2.62
N SER A 176 -20.87 -4.19 1.37
CA SER A 176 -22.20 -4.68 0.97
C SER A 176 -22.58 -6.00 1.68
N ARG A 177 -21.64 -6.94 1.81
CA ARG A 177 -21.86 -8.22 2.51
C ARG A 177 -22.05 -8.03 4.01
N THR A 178 -21.36 -7.05 4.58
CA THR A 178 -21.49 -6.71 6.00
C THR A 178 -22.84 -6.05 6.26
N LYS A 179 -23.21 -5.07 5.43
CA LYS A 179 -24.54 -4.44 5.46
C LYS A 179 -25.68 -5.44 5.27
N TRP A 180 -25.52 -6.41 4.37
CA TRP A 180 -26.53 -7.47 4.19
C TRP A 180 -26.64 -8.39 5.41
N ARG A 181 -25.52 -8.72 6.06
CA ARG A 181 -25.53 -9.47 7.32
C ARG A 181 -26.23 -8.70 8.44
N GLU A 182 -25.97 -7.40 8.54
CA GLU A 182 -26.62 -6.51 9.49
C GLU A 182 -28.13 -6.47 9.25
N MET A 183 -28.57 -6.24 8.00
CA MET A 183 -30.00 -6.27 7.64
C MET A 183 -30.66 -7.62 7.96
N LYS A 184 -29.96 -8.74 7.73
CA LYS A 184 -30.47 -10.06 8.09
C LYS A 184 -30.56 -10.28 9.59
N MET A 185 -29.59 -9.77 10.34
CA MET A 185 -29.61 -9.80 11.79
C MET A 185 -30.79 -8.98 12.31
N ASP A 186 -31.00 -7.77 11.78
CA ASP A 186 -32.14 -6.92 12.11
C ASP A 186 -33.49 -7.57 11.75
N GLU A 187 -33.56 -8.29 10.63
CA GLU A 187 -34.78 -9.03 10.28
C GLU A 187 -35.00 -10.19 11.26
N SER A 188 -33.93 -10.89 11.65
CA SER A 188 -34.01 -11.98 12.61
C SER A 188 -34.37 -11.52 14.03
N SER A 189 -33.89 -10.34 14.46
CA SER A 189 -34.21 -9.75 15.75
C SER A 189 -35.68 -9.36 15.82
N ARG A 190 -36.20 -8.69 14.78
CA ARG A 190 -37.65 -8.37 14.69
C ARG A 190 -38.53 -9.61 14.73
N LYS A 191 -38.12 -10.69 14.06
CA LYS A 191 -38.83 -11.98 14.13
C LYS A 191 -38.82 -12.54 15.55
N LEU A 192 -37.67 -12.52 16.23
CA LEU A 192 -37.56 -12.97 17.61
C LEU A 192 -38.42 -12.12 18.56
N GLU A 193 -38.41 -10.81 18.42
CA GLU A 193 -39.27 -9.89 19.18
C GLU A 193 -40.75 -10.21 18.98
N SER A 194 -41.17 -10.45 17.73
CA SER A 194 -42.56 -10.84 17.44
C SER A 194 -42.96 -12.17 18.08
N LEU A 195 -42.03 -13.13 18.17
CA LEU A 195 -42.26 -14.40 18.85
C LEU A 195 -42.33 -14.23 20.37
N ILE A 196 -41.46 -13.39 20.94
CA ILE A 196 -41.46 -13.06 22.37
C ILE A 196 -42.78 -12.38 22.74
N GLU A 197 -43.24 -11.41 21.96
CA GLU A 197 -44.49 -10.71 22.25
C GLU A 197 -45.70 -11.66 22.14
N ASN A 198 -45.72 -12.54 21.13
CA ASN A 198 -46.74 -13.58 21.01
C ASN A 198 -46.72 -14.58 22.20
N GLN A 199 -45.53 -15.00 22.63
CA GLN A 199 -45.40 -15.85 23.83
C GLN A 199 -45.88 -15.12 25.09
N ARG A 200 -45.53 -13.85 25.24
CA ARG A 200 -45.95 -12.99 26.35
C ARG A 200 -47.46 -12.83 26.39
N ASP A 201 -48.11 -12.57 25.27
CA ASP A 201 -49.58 -12.50 25.16
C ASP A 201 -50.24 -13.82 25.55
N ARG A 202 -49.67 -14.94 25.12
CA ARG A 202 -50.19 -16.27 25.48
C ARG A 202 -50.04 -16.54 26.98
N ILE A 203 -48.94 -16.13 27.59
CA ILE A 203 -48.74 -16.21 29.04
C ILE A 203 -49.79 -15.35 29.76
N HIS A 204 -49.98 -14.09 29.35
CA HIS A 204 -51.01 -13.21 29.93
C HIS A 204 -52.42 -13.82 29.84
N ARG A 205 -52.78 -14.41 28.71
CA ARG A 205 -54.08 -15.11 28.56
C ARG A 205 -54.21 -16.30 29.50
N LEU A 206 -53.15 -17.09 29.68
CA LEU A 206 -53.13 -18.21 30.62
C LEU A 206 -53.24 -17.71 32.06
N GLU A 207 -52.52 -16.65 32.41
CA GLU A 207 -52.63 -16.02 33.72
C GLU A 207 -54.05 -15.51 34.00
N ASP A 208 -54.71 -14.86 33.03
CA ASP A 208 -56.09 -14.40 33.18
C ASP A 208 -57.07 -15.57 33.39
N LEU A 209 -56.86 -16.69 32.69
CA LEU A 209 -57.65 -17.90 32.89
C LEU A 209 -57.45 -18.47 34.30
N VAL A 210 -56.20 -18.57 34.75
CA VAL A 210 -55.87 -19.04 36.11
C VAL A 210 -56.45 -18.11 37.16
N ARG A 211 -56.29 -16.79 37.00
CA ARG A 211 -56.86 -15.76 37.89
C ARG A 211 -58.39 -15.87 37.96
N ARG A 212 -59.07 -16.05 36.82
CA ARG A 212 -60.53 -16.24 36.77
C ARG A 212 -60.96 -17.53 37.46
N TRP A 213 -60.24 -18.63 37.24
CA TRP A 213 -60.52 -19.91 37.91
C TRP A 213 -60.36 -19.78 39.42
N THR A 214 -59.24 -19.24 39.90
CA THR A 214 -59.02 -18.98 41.34
C THR A 214 -60.10 -18.06 41.92
N HIS A 215 -60.47 -16.96 41.25
CA HIS A 215 -61.56 -16.10 41.73
C HIS A 215 -62.92 -16.81 41.76
N ARG A 216 -63.18 -17.74 40.83
CA ARG A 216 -64.40 -18.56 40.79
C ARG A 216 -64.42 -19.63 41.89
N ASP A 217 -63.27 -20.20 42.21
CA ASP A 217 -63.11 -21.14 43.32
C ASP A 217 -63.22 -20.43 44.67
N HIS A 218 -62.65 -19.23 44.83
CA HIS A 218 -62.83 -18.42 46.04
C HIS A 218 -64.27 -17.92 46.21
N SER A 219 -64.98 -17.58 45.13
CA SER A 219 -66.40 -17.18 45.21
C SER A 219 -67.36 -18.39 45.36
N SER A 220 -67.02 -19.56 44.83
CA SER A 220 -67.76 -20.80 45.09
C SER A 220 -67.53 -21.29 46.53
N LEU A 221 -66.31 -21.14 47.07
CA LEU A 221 -65.99 -21.37 48.47
C LEU A 221 -66.62 -20.32 49.40
N SER A 222 -66.71 -19.04 49.02
CA SER A 222 -67.48 -18.04 49.78
C SER A 222 -68.99 -18.25 49.70
N ARG A 223 -69.51 -18.89 48.64
CA ARG A 223 -70.91 -19.33 48.55
C ARG A 223 -71.17 -20.64 49.32
N ALA A 224 -70.13 -21.45 49.53
CA ALA A 224 -70.17 -22.65 50.37
C ALA A 224 -69.81 -22.36 51.85
N GLY A 225 -69.23 -21.20 52.15
CA GLY A 225 -68.75 -20.80 53.47
C GLY A 225 -69.79 -20.21 54.43
N THR A 226 -71.08 -20.27 54.11
CA THR A 226 -72.16 -19.92 55.06
C THR A 226 -72.72 -21.13 55.82
N LEU A 227 -72.10 -22.30 55.72
CA LEU A 227 -72.41 -23.41 56.61
C LEU A 227 -71.15 -24.17 56.99
N THR A 228 -71.01 -24.35 58.31
CA THR A 228 -70.08 -25.21 59.05
C THR A 228 -68.67 -24.67 59.32
N ASP A 229 -68.57 -23.92 60.42
CA ASP A 229 -67.62 -24.22 61.51
C ASP A 229 -68.27 -25.36 62.36
N PRO A 230 -67.56 -26.32 63.00
CA PRO A 230 -66.52 -26.04 64.00
C PRO A 230 -65.28 -26.96 64.00
N GLU A 231 -64.16 -26.37 64.47
CA GLU A 231 -63.34 -26.81 65.61
C GLU A 231 -62.82 -28.28 65.70
N VAL A 232 -61.49 -28.46 65.83
CA VAL A 232 -60.80 -29.00 67.04
C VAL A 232 -59.39 -29.57 66.74
N LYS A 233 -58.43 -29.01 67.50
CA LYS A 233 -57.13 -29.50 68.03
C LYS A 233 -56.04 -30.07 67.12
N GLY A 234 -54.86 -29.49 67.33
CA GLY A 234 -53.59 -29.92 66.76
C GLY A 234 -52.93 -31.10 67.45
N VAL A 235 -51.83 -31.53 66.84
CA VAL A 235 -50.73 -32.24 67.49
C VAL A 235 -49.44 -31.80 66.78
N GLU A 236 -48.56 -31.21 67.57
CA GLU A 236 -47.15 -30.92 67.31
C GLU A 236 -46.36 -32.24 67.25
N TRP A 237 -45.33 -32.38 66.41
CA TRP A 237 -44.05 -33.06 66.74
C TRP A 237 -43.02 -32.84 65.63
N ALA A 238 -41.82 -32.49 66.08
CA ALA A 238 -40.60 -32.28 65.32
C ALA A 238 -40.01 -33.58 64.74
N GLY A 239 -39.16 -33.46 63.70
CA GLY A 239 -38.36 -34.57 63.18
C GLY A 239 -37.45 -34.16 62.02
N SER A 240 -36.18 -33.94 62.35
CA SER A 240 -35.03 -33.72 61.47
C SER A 240 -34.72 -34.90 60.54
N VAL A 241 -33.98 -34.64 59.45
CA VAL A 241 -32.85 -35.39 58.86
C VAL A 241 -32.84 -35.39 57.31
N ASP A 242 -31.87 -34.66 56.78
CA ASP A 242 -30.88 -34.92 55.70
C ASP A 242 -31.22 -35.65 54.38
N GLY A 243 -30.58 -35.16 53.31
CA GLY A 243 -30.38 -35.82 52.01
C GLY A 243 -30.43 -34.83 50.85
N ASP A 244 -29.40 -34.02 50.64
CA ASP A 244 -28.29 -34.24 49.69
C ASP A 244 -28.72 -34.44 48.22
N GLY A 245 -28.11 -33.67 47.33
CA GLY A 245 -28.44 -33.64 45.90
C GLY A 245 -27.91 -32.41 45.16
N SER A 246 -26.59 -32.17 45.29
CA SER A 246 -25.83 -31.25 44.43
C SER A 246 -26.03 -31.54 42.94
N THR A 247 -26.21 -30.50 42.11
CA THR A 247 -25.28 -30.18 41.01
C THR A 247 -25.61 -28.84 40.37
N ALA A 248 -24.84 -27.82 40.76
CA ALA A 248 -24.56 -26.67 39.91
C ALA A 248 -23.53 -27.11 38.85
N ILE A 249 -23.76 -26.78 37.58
CA ILE A 249 -22.75 -26.85 36.54
C ILE A 249 -22.51 -25.41 36.07
N SER A 250 -21.52 -24.78 36.69
CA SER A 250 -20.81 -23.63 36.12
C SER A 250 -19.65 -24.16 35.26
N GLU A 251 -19.63 -23.71 34.00
CA GLU A 251 -18.51 -23.02 33.34
C GLU A 251 -17.09 -23.60 33.50
N SER A 252 -16.51 -24.08 32.39
CA SER A 252 -15.05 -24.05 32.17
C SER A 252 -14.66 -24.13 30.70
N ALA A 253 -14.12 -23.00 30.22
CA ALA A 253 -12.88 -22.83 29.47
C ALA A 253 -12.63 -23.67 28.19
N ASP A 254 -12.81 -22.99 27.05
CA ASP A 254 -12.20 -23.34 25.77
C ASP A 254 -10.67 -23.26 25.83
N ALA A 255 -10.02 -24.38 25.55
CA ALA A 255 -8.59 -24.52 25.41
C ALA A 255 -8.15 -24.37 23.94
N ILE A 256 -7.18 -23.48 23.74
CA ILE A 256 -6.39 -23.22 22.53
C ILE A 256 -5.73 -24.51 21.99
N PRO A 257 -5.78 -24.82 20.68
CA PRO A 257 -4.89 -25.81 20.09
C PRO A 257 -3.58 -25.17 19.61
N SER A 258 -2.49 -25.55 20.27
CA SER A 258 -1.11 -25.24 19.88
C SER A 258 -0.57 -26.25 18.86
N ARG A 259 -0.21 -25.73 17.69
CA ARG A 259 1.00 -26.01 16.87
C ARG A 259 1.61 -27.43 16.95
N ARG A 260 1.59 -28.15 15.83
CA ARG A 260 2.60 -29.19 15.50
C ARG A 260 3.30 -28.88 14.18
N SER A 261 4.60 -28.61 14.29
CA SER A 261 5.58 -28.76 13.22
C SER A 261 5.87 -30.25 13.01
N ALA A 262 5.95 -30.68 11.75
CA ALA A 262 6.66 -31.90 11.37
C ALA A 262 7.55 -31.57 10.17
N LYS A 263 8.86 -31.56 10.42
CA LYS A 263 9.91 -31.74 9.42
C LYS A 263 10.09 -33.24 9.23
N GLN A 264 10.17 -33.67 7.98
CA GLN A 264 11.06 -34.74 7.53
C GLN A 264 11.49 -34.42 6.10
#